data_AF-A0ABD1NCS6-F1
#
_entry.id   AF-A0ABD1NCS6-F1
#
_cell.length_a   1.000
_cell.length_b   1.000
_cell.length_c   1.000
_cell.angle_alpha   90.00
_cell.angle_beta   90.00
_cell.angle_gamma   90.00
#
_symmetry.space_group_name_H-M   'P 1'
#
loop_
_entity.id
_entity.type
_entity.pdbx_description
1 polymer ?
#
loop_
_entity_poly.entity_id
_entity_poly.type
_entity_poly.pdbx_seq_one_letter_code
_entity_poly.pdbx_strand_id
1 'polypeptide(L)'
;MSLFDYHALDEKLLHTIAYDALVWSSLHGLISGDKSVQRSGTVPGVGLVHAPIALLPAPFPEKEWKEASELAPIFNQLVDRVSSDATFLHQSLSRTKKADEFTSRLLDIHSKMLQINKKDEIRLGLHRSDYMLDEKTSSLLQIELNTIASSFAGLSHLVTELHRYILSRHGKMLGLDSKRIPTNSALNQYAEALAAAWSEYNNPRAVIMIVVQAEERNMYDQHLVSAVLKVDRQGEILPDGTLSVDGQAVSVIYFRAGYTPDDYPSESEWRARLLMEQSCAVKCPSISYHLVGTKKIQQELSNPDILERFLDNKDDIAKVLKCFAGLWSLDDKDIIRKSIKSPELFVMKPQREGGGNNIYGDNVRETLLKLQKADSQEDAAYILMQRIFPSISAAVLMRDGCWHKDHAISELGIFGTYLRNKDKVIINKESGHLMRTKIASSDEGGVAAGFAVLDSVYLT
;
A
#
# COMPACT_ATOMS: atom_id res chain seq x y z
N MET A 1 -35.50 -4.95 -7.06
CA MET A 1 -34.26 -5.21 -6.31
C MET A 1 -33.23 -4.18 -6.74
N SER A 2 -32.49 -3.61 -5.79
CA SER A 2 -31.31 -2.83 -6.13
C SER A 2 -30.33 -3.73 -6.88
N LEU A 3 -29.69 -3.23 -7.94
CA LEU A 3 -28.77 -4.00 -8.78
C LEU A 3 -27.61 -4.60 -7.97
N PHE A 4 -27.24 -3.95 -6.87
CA PHE A 4 -26.13 -4.32 -5.99
C PHE A 4 -26.57 -4.93 -4.66
N ASP A 5 -27.84 -5.34 -4.54
CA ASP A 5 -28.31 -6.10 -3.38
C ASP A 5 -27.98 -7.59 -3.54
N TYR A 6 -26.71 -7.93 -3.30
CA TYR A 6 -26.21 -9.30 -3.39
C TYR A 6 -26.80 -10.23 -2.31
N HIS A 7 -27.42 -9.68 -1.27
CA HIS A 7 -28.06 -10.47 -0.22
C HIS A 7 -29.37 -11.10 -0.69
N ALA A 8 -30.03 -10.49 -1.66
CA ALA A 8 -31.27 -11.01 -2.25
C ALA A 8 -31.02 -12.05 -3.36
N LEU A 9 -29.76 -12.38 -3.68
CA LEU A 9 -29.45 -13.49 -4.57
C LEU A 9 -29.82 -14.84 -3.94
N ASP A 10 -30.44 -15.69 -4.77
CA ASP A 10 -30.80 -17.06 -4.42
C ASP A 10 -29.57 -17.88 -4.01
N GLU A 11 -29.74 -18.73 -2.99
CA GLU A 11 -28.65 -19.48 -2.38
C GLU A 11 -28.05 -20.51 -3.35
N LYS A 12 -28.85 -21.12 -4.22
CA LYS A 12 -28.35 -22.07 -5.23
C LYS A 12 -27.49 -21.38 -6.28
N LEU A 13 -27.88 -20.17 -6.69
CA LEU A 13 -27.07 -19.34 -7.58
C LEU A 13 -25.73 -18.97 -6.90
N LEU A 14 -25.78 -18.52 -5.64
CA LEU A 14 -24.56 -18.20 -4.88
C LEU A 14 -23.63 -19.40 -4.70
N HIS A 15 -24.15 -20.59 -4.41
CA HIS A 15 -23.35 -21.81 -4.37
C HIS A 15 -22.66 -22.10 -5.71
N THR A 16 -23.36 -21.87 -6.83
CA THR A 16 -22.79 -22.08 -8.17
C THR A 16 -21.67 -21.07 -8.45
N ILE A 17 -21.90 -19.78 -8.17
CA ILE A 17 -20.89 -18.73 -8.32
C ILE A 17 -19.68 -19.00 -7.42
N ALA A 18 -19.93 -19.38 -6.17
CA ALA A 18 -18.89 -19.71 -5.19
C ALA A 18 -18.02 -20.88 -5.67
N TYR A 19 -18.65 -21.95 -6.17
CA TYR A 19 -17.93 -23.09 -6.72
C TYR A 19 -17.07 -22.69 -7.93
N ASP A 20 -17.65 -21.95 -8.88
CA ASP A 20 -16.92 -21.45 -10.05
C ASP A 20 -15.73 -20.57 -9.65
N ALA A 21 -15.89 -19.73 -8.62
CA ALA A 21 -14.84 -18.86 -8.11
C ALA A 21 -13.69 -19.64 -7.45
N LEU A 22 -14.00 -20.66 -6.65
CA LEU A 22 -12.99 -21.53 -6.03
C LEU A 22 -12.19 -22.33 -7.06
N VAL A 23 -12.88 -22.88 -8.07
CA VAL A 23 -12.23 -23.59 -9.18
C VAL A 23 -11.35 -22.63 -9.98
N TRP A 24 -11.86 -21.46 -10.34
CA TRP A 24 -11.09 -20.47 -11.10
C TRP A 24 -9.86 -20.02 -10.33
N SER A 25 -10.00 -19.72 -9.03
CA SER A 25 -8.90 -19.28 -8.17
C SER A 25 -7.78 -20.33 -8.10
N SER A 26 -8.16 -21.60 -7.99
CA SER A 26 -7.23 -22.74 -7.95
C SER A 26 -6.46 -22.91 -9.27
N LEU A 27 -7.14 -22.71 -10.41
CA LEU A 27 -6.53 -22.88 -11.74
C LEU A 27 -5.61 -21.72 -12.15
N HIS A 28 -5.84 -20.52 -11.61
CA HIS A 28 -5.13 -19.30 -12.04
C HIS A 28 -4.16 -18.75 -11.00
N GLY A 29 -4.00 -19.43 -9.86
CA GLY A 29 -3.04 -19.03 -8.82
C GLY A 29 -3.48 -17.82 -7.99
N LEU A 30 -4.79 -17.59 -7.84
CA LEU A 30 -5.32 -16.62 -6.87
C LEU A 30 -5.32 -17.25 -5.46
N ILE A 31 -4.11 -17.44 -4.94
CA ILE A 31 -3.82 -18.27 -3.76
C ILE A 31 -2.87 -17.57 -2.79
N SER A 32 -2.93 -17.99 -1.53
CA SER A 32 -1.96 -17.66 -0.49
C SER A 32 -1.62 -18.89 0.35
N GLY A 33 -0.60 -18.78 1.19
CA GLY A 33 -0.33 -19.79 2.22
C GLY A 33 -1.42 -19.76 3.30
N ASP A 34 -1.94 -20.93 3.66
CA ASP A 34 -2.92 -21.11 4.73
C ASP A 34 -2.27 -20.85 6.10
N LYS A 35 -2.84 -19.93 6.89
CA LYS A 35 -2.37 -19.60 8.23
C LYS A 35 -2.37 -20.77 9.21
N SER A 36 -3.24 -21.76 9.00
CA SER A 36 -3.33 -22.98 9.83
C SER A 36 -2.19 -23.96 9.55
N VAL A 37 -1.48 -23.81 8.43
CA VAL A 37 -0.36 -24.67 8.02
C VAL A 37 0.96 -23.94 8.26
N GLN A 38 1.72 -24.39 9.26
CA GLN A 38 2.98 -23.75 9.68
C GLN A 38 3.98 -23.48 8.55
N ARG A 39 4.08 -24.40 7.57
CA ARG A 39 5.05 -24.32 6.47
C ARG A 39 4.59 -23.48 5.27
N SER A 40 3.35 -22.99 5.27
CA SER A 40 2.75 -22.31 4.09
C SER A 40 3.38 -20.96 3.77
N GLY A 41 4.02 -20.30 4.75
CA GLY A 41 4.76 -19.05 4.58
C GLY A 41 6.23 -19.24 4.19
N THR A 42 6.74 -20.48 4.17
CA THR A 42 8.17 -20.74 3.91
C THR A 42 8.42 -21.70 2.76
N VAL A 43 7.48 -22.62 2.49
CA VAL A 43 7.61 -23.67 1.47
C VAL A 43 6.53 -23.47 0.38
N PRO A 44 6.93 -23.05 -0.84
CA PRO A 44 5.99 -22.94 -1.95
C PRO A 44 5.30 -24.27 -2.28
N GLY A 45 4.02 -24.20 -2.67
CA GLY A 45 3.24 -25.36 -3.11
C GLY A 45 2.64 -26.22 -1.98
N VAL A 46 2.80 -25.83 -0.72
CA VAL A 46 2.25 -26.57 0.44
C VAL A 46 1.26 -25.70 1.21
N GLY A 47 0.18 -26.31 1.72
CA GLY A 47 -0.81 -25.60 2.53
C GLY A 47 -1.40 -24.40 1.80
N LEU A 48 -1.83 -24.61 0.56
CA LEU A 48 -2.40 -23.56 -0.27
C LEU A 48 -3.89 -23.38 0.04
N VAL A 49 -4.32 -22.13 0.10
CA VAL A 49 -5.73 -21.74 0.16
C VAL A 49 -5.97 -20.63 -0.86
N HIS A 50 -7.19 -20.51 -1.38
CA HIS A 50 -7.54 -19.36 -2.20
C HIS A 50 -7.35 -18.06 -1.38
N ALA A 51 -6.93 -16.98 -2.02
CA ALA A 51 -6.88 -15.69 -1.35
C ALA A 51 -8.32 -15.29 -0.90
N PRO A 52 -8.51 -14.64 0.25
CA PRO A 52 -9.83 -14.16 0.65
C PRO A 52 -10.36 -13.15 -0.37
N ILE A 53 -11.58 -13.34 -0.87
CA ILE A 53 -12.16 -12.54 -1.96
C ILE A 53 -13.62 -12.14 -1.67
N ALA A 54 -14.06 -11.01 -2.22
CA ALA A 54 -15.47 -10.80 -2.49
C ALA A 54 -15.88 -11.68 -3.69
N LEU A 55 -17.10 -12.21 -3.71
CA LEU A 55 -17.58 -13.04 -4.85
C LEU A 55 -18.05 -12.22 -6.04
N LEU A 56 -18.45 -10.98 -5.81
CA LEU A 56 -18.96 -10.05 -6.81
C LEU A 56 -18.36 -8.67 -6.55
N PRO A 57 -18.09 -7.89 -7.59
CA PRO A 57 -17.37 -6.62 -7.49
C PRO A 57 -18.15 -5.54 -6.75
N ALA A 58 -17.46 -4.73 -5.94
CA ALA A 58 -18.06 -3.57 -5.28
C ALA A 58 -18.45 -2.46 -6.29
N PRO A 59 -19.64 -1.84 -6.17
CA PRO A 59 -20.02 -0.69 -7.00
C PRO A 59 -19.15 0.53 -6.66
N PHE A 60 -18.68 1.24 -7.69
CA PHE A 60 -17.92 2.47 -7.50
C PHE A 60 -18.20 3.47 -8.63
N PRO A 61 -18.46 4.75 -8.33
CA PRO A 61 -18.70 5.77 -9.36
C PRO A 61 -17.54 5.93 -10.36
N GLU A 62 -17.86 5.93 -11.66
CA GLU A 62 -16.85 6.08 -12.72
C GLU A 62 -16.10 7.43 -12.66
N LYS A 63 -16.77 8.48 -12.18
CA LYS A 63 -16.19 9.82 -12.04
C LYS A 63 -15.07 9.81 -10.99
N GLU A 64 -15.35 9.30 -9.79
CA GLU A 64 -14.41 9.23 -8.69
C GLU A 64 -13.28 8.23 -8.99
N TRP A 65 -13.55 7.18 -9.77
CA TRP A 65 -12.52 6.27 -10.29
C TRP A 65 -11.51 7.01 -11.18
N LYS A 66 -11.99 7.84 -12.11
CA LYS A 66 -11.14 8.67 -12.98
C LYS A 66 -10.36 9.69 -12.17
N GLU A 67 -10.98 10.31 -11.18
CA GLU A 67 -10.31 11.24 -10.25
C GLU A 67 -9.15 10.55 -9.52
N ALA A 68 -9.35 9.35 -8.98
CA ALA A 68 -8.30 8.56 -8.35
C ALA A 68 -7.15 8.22 -9.32
N SER A 69 -7.51 7.87 -10.56
CA SER A 69 -6.55 7.51 -11.62
C SER A 69 -5.69 8.70 -12.05
N GLU A 70 -6.29 9.90 -12.16
CA GLU A 70 -5.59 11.14 -12.50
C GLU A 70 -4.59 11.57 -11.43
N LEU A 71 -4.85 11.23 -10.16
CA LEU A 71 -3.97 11.55 -9.04
C LEU A 71 -2.67 10.74 -9.01
N ALA A 72 -2.65 9.53 -9.59
CA ALA A 72 -1.49 8.64 -9.52
C ALA A 72 -0.18 9.26 -10.06
N PRO A 73 -0.13 9.82 -11.29
CA PRO A 73 1.09 10.45 -11.78
C PRO A 73 1.49 11.73 -11.04
N ILE A 74 0.52 12.42 -10.43
CA ILE A 74 0.76 13.60 -9.59
C ILE A 74 1.44 13.18 -8.28
N PHE A 75 0.91 12.15 -7.61
CA PHE A 75 1.51 11.61 -6.39
C PHE A 75 2.89 11.01 -6.62
N ASN A 76 3.11 10.31 -7.74
CA ASN A 76 4.43 9.83 -8.13
C ASN A 76 5.47 10.96 -8.17
N GLN A 77 5.12 12.08 -8.82
CA GLN A 77 5.99 13.25 -8.91
C GLN A 77 6.17 13.93 -7.55
N LEU A 78 5.09 14.04 -6.76
CA LEU A 78 5.15 14.60 -5.42
C LEU A 78 6.11 13.80 -4.53
N VAL A 79 6.04 12.46 -4.56
CA VAL A 79 6.95 11.60 -3.80
C VAL A 79 8.41 11.82 -4.23
N ASP A 80 8.68 11.89 -5.53
CA ASP A 80 10.03 12.12 -6.03
C ASP A 80 10.61 13.49 -5.60
N ARG A 81 9.78 14.54 -5.63
CA ARG A 81 10.18 15.89 -5.25
C ARG A 81 10.37 16.02 -3.74
N VAL A 82 9.43 15.54 -2.93
CA VAL A 82 9.52 15.56 -1.46
C VAL A 82 10.72 14.76 -0.96
N SER A 83 10.96 13.58 -1.54
CA SER A 83 12.11 12.74 -1.17
C SER A 83 13.47 13.34 -1.53
N SER A 84 13.50 14.43 -2.31
CA SER A 84 14.72 15.18 -2.63
C SER A 84 14.98 16.32 -1.64
N ASP A 85 13.99 16.72 -0.84
CA ASP A 85 14.12 17.76 0.20
C ASP A 85 14.44 17.11 1.55
N ALA A 86 15.73 16.83 1.74
CA ALA A 86 16.24 16.23 2.97
C ALA A 86 15.97 17.08 4.22
N THR A 87 16.02 18.41 4.08
CA THR A 87 15.75 19.34 5.18
C THR A 87 14.32 19.21 5.64
N PHE A 88 13.36 19.19 4.70
CA PHE A 88 11.96 18.96 5.02
C PHE A 88 11.74 17.63 5.75
N LEU A 89 12.23 16.52 5.21
CA LEU A 89 12.07 15.20 5.83
C LEU A 89 12.60 15.18 7.27
N HIS A 90 13.81 15.70 7.49
CA HIS A 90 14.43 15.72 8.82
C HIS A 90 13.72 16.67 9.79
N GLN A 91 13.23 17.83 9.33
CA GLN A 91 12.51 18.78 10.17
C GLN A 91 11.14 18.24 10.56
N SER A 92 10.35 17.76 9.60
CA SER A 92 9.01 17.20 9.81
C SER A 92 9.01 15.98 10.73
N LEU A 93 10.04 15.14 10.66
CA LEU A 93 10.17 13.94 11.48
C LEU A 93 11.05 14.12 12.72
N SER A 94 11.51 15.34 13.02
CA SER A 94 12.47 15.60 14.12
C SER A 94 11.92 15.24 15.51
N ARG A 95 10.64 15.51 15.76
CA ARG A 95 9.95 15.11 17.00
C ARG A 95 9.65 13.61 16.99
N THR A 96 9.17 13.09 15.87
CA THR A 96 8.90 11.66 15.67
C THR A 96 10.13 10.80 15.92
N LYS A 97 11.33 11.26 15.51
CA LYS A 97 12.61 10.62 15.79
C LYS A 97 12.85 10.32 17.28
N LYS A 98 12.35 11.17 18.16
CA LYS A 98 12.50 11.01 19.62
C LYS A 98 11.44 10.08 20.22
N ALA A 99 10.30 9.95 19.56
CA ALA A 99 9.14 9.20 20.03
C ALA A 99 9.05 7.79 19.45
N ASP A 100 9.66 7.55 18.28
CA ASP A 100 9.58 6.29 17.55
C ASP A 100 10.97 5.80 17.12
N GLU A 101 11.44 4.72 17.75
CA GLU A 101 12.75 4.13 17.48
C GLU A 101 12.89 3.65 16.03
N PHE A 102 11.84 3.06 15.47
CA PHE A 102 11.85 2.58 14.09
C PHE A 102 12.09 3.71 13.08
N THR A 103 11.28 4.77 13.16
CA THR A 103 11.47 5.97 12.32
C THR A 103 12.82 6.63 12.59
N SER A 104 13.31 6.62 13.83
CA SER A 104 14.64 7.13 14.17
C SER A 104 15.75 6.41 13.40
N ARG A 105 15.70 5.07 13.36
CA ARG A 105 16.67 4.25 12.62
C ARG A 105 16.61 4.46 11.11
N LEU A 106 15.41 4.67 10.55
CA LEU A 106 15.26 5.05 9.13
C LEU A 106 15.91 6.41 8.85
N LEU A 107 15.70 7.39 9.73
CA LEU A 107 16.34 8.72 9.62
C LEU A 107 17.86 8.65 9.78
N ASP A 108 18.39 7.75 10.61
CA ASP A 108 19.83 7.55 10.76
C ASP A 108 20.47 7.04 9.46
N ILE A 109 19.81 6.10 8.76
CA ILE A 109 20.27 5.64 7.45
C ILE A 109 20.23 6.80 6.44
N HIS A 110 19.14 7.56 6.40
CA HIS A 110 19.04 8.72 5.52
C HIS A 110 20.13 9.76 5.80
N SER A 111 20.40 10.10 7.07
CA SER A 111 21.49 10.99 7.46
C SER A 111 22.85 10.50 6.99
N LYS A 112 23.13 9.19 7.07
CA LYS A 112 24.37 8.62 6.53
C LYS A 112 24.45 8.77 5.01
N MET A 113 23.35 8.62 4.28
CA MET A 113 23.35 8.80 2.82
C MET A 113 23.65 10.25 2.42
N LEU A 114 23.12 11.21 3.19
CA LEU A 114 23.43 12.64 3.01
C LEU A 114 24.90 12.95 3.27
N GLN A 115 25.50 12.37 4.32
CA GLN A 115 26.92 12.55 4.65
C GLN A 115 27.86 12.02 3.56
N ILE A 116 27.50 10.89 2.95
CA ILE A 116 28.27 10.30 1.83
C ILE A 116 28.03 11.09 0.52
N ASN A 117 27.05 12.02 0.50
CA ASN A 117 26.66 12.82 -0.66
C ASN A 117 26.40 11.96 -1.91
N LYS A 118 25.75 10.82 -1.68
CA LYS A 118 25.45 9.87 -2.74
C LYS A 118 24.38 10.46 -3.67
N LYS A 119 24.65 10.44 -4.97
CA LYS A 119 23.69 10.82 -6.00
C LYS A 119 22.99 9.59 -6.56
N ASP A 120 21.74 9.36 -6.14
CA ASP A 120 20.87 8.38 -6.79
C ASP A 120 20.32 8.99 -8.09
N GLU A 121 21.01 8.75 -9.21
CA GLU A 121 20.60 9.26 -10.52
C GLU A 121 19.37 8.54 -11.06
N ILE A 122 19.29 7.22 -10.86
CA ILE A 122 18.14 6.40 -11.24
C ILE A 122 17.26 6.18 -10.00
N ARG A 123 16.00 6.60 -10.07
CA ARG A 123 15.04 6.49 -8.97
C ARG A 123 13.76 5.81 -9.44
N LEU A 124 13.37 4.77 -8.71
CA LEU A 124 12.22 3.92 -9.01
C LEU A 124 11.22 3.97 -7.84
N GLY A 125 9.96 4.19 -8.17
CA GLY A 125 8.83 4.16 -7.25
C GLY A 125 7.74 3.20 -7.72
N LEU A 126 7.38 2.25 -6.85
CA LEU A 126 6.21 1.39 -7.01
C LEU A 126 5.23 1.69 -5.87
N HIS A 127 4.31 2.61 -6.14
CA HIS A 127 3.44 3.22 -5.15
C HIS A 127 2.03 2.66 -5.21
N ARG A 128 1.30 2.79 -4.11
CA ARG A 128 -0.16 2.64 -4.08
C ARG A 128 -0.78 3.73 -3.22
N SER A 129 -1.62 4.54 -3.83
CA SER A 129 -2.42 5.56 -3.14
C SER A 129 -3.80 4.98 -2.84
N ASP A 130 -4.17 4.94 -1.56
CA ASP A 130 -5.40 4.29 -1.10
C ASP A 130 -6.47 5.33 -0.76
N TYR A 131 -7.72 5.07 -1.11
CA TYR A 131 -8.84 6.02 -1.06
C TYR A 131 -10.12 5.38 -0.55
N MET A 132 -10.94 6.18 0.11
CA MET A 132 -12.34 5.88 0.39
C MET A 132 -13.23 7.01 -0.11
N LEU A 133 -14.42 6.68 -0.61
CA LEU A 133 -15.43 7.66 -0.98
C LEU A 133 -16.30 7.97 0.24
N ASP A 134 -16.19 9.16 0.79
CA ASP A 134 -16.99 9.57 1.95
C ASP A 134 -18.45 9.81 1.53
N GLU A 135 -19.39 9.14 2.20
CA GLU A 135 -20.82 9.19 1.83
C GLU A 135 -21.42 10.58 2.00
N LYS A 136 -21.09 11.26 3.11
CA LYS A 136 -21.70 12.55 3.45
C LYS A 136 -21.27 13.66 2.51
N THR A 137 -20.01 13.65 2.09
CA THR A 137 -19.43 14.70 1.24
C THR A 137 -19.38 14.30 -0.24
N SER A 138 -19.56 13.02 -0.55
CA SER A 138 -19.33 12.45 -1.90
C SER A 138 -17.93 12.76 -2.43
N SER A 139 -16.95 12.90 -1.52
CA SER A 139 -15.57 13.22 -1.85
C SER A 139 -14.70 11.96 -1.79
N LEU A 140 -13.86 11.79 -2.80
CA LEU A 140 -12.80 10.78 -2.78
C LEU A 140 -11.67 11.27 -1.87
N LEU A 141 -11.47 10.59 -0.74
CA LEU A 141 -10.48 10.99 0.26
C LEU A 141 -9.39 9.93 0.40
N GLN A 142 -8.13 10.37 0.34
CA GLN A 142 -6.95 9.53 0.48
C GLN A 142 -6.81 9.07 1.93
N ILE A 143 -6.69 7.76 2.11
CA ILE A 143 -6.43 7.07 3.37
C ILE A 143 -4.95 7.15 3.72
N GLU A 144 -4.09 6.79 2.77
CA GLU A 144 -2.64 6.76 2.91
C GLU A 144 -1.96 6.64 1.53
N LEU A 145 -0.65 6.88 1.50
CA LEU A 145 0.20 6.67 0.34
C LEU A 145 1.30 5.66 0.70
N ASN A 146 1.22 4.48 0.10
CA ASN A 146 2.19 3.41 0.29
C ASN A 146 3.37 3.62 -0.65
N THR A 147 4.55 3.88 -0.09
CA THR A 147 5.78 4.06 -0.89
C THR A 147 6.73 2.87 -0.82
N ILE A 148 6.52 1.94 0.12
CA ILE A 148 7.29 0.71 0.30
C ILE A 148 6.39 -0.52 0.27
N ALA A 149 6.86 -1.62 -0.35
CA ALA A 149 6.22 -2.93 -0.30
C ALA A 149 4.72 -2.94 -0.63
N SER A 150 4.28 -2.09 -1.57
CA SER A 150 2.92 -2.02 -2.09
C SER A 150 2.48 -3.38 -2.62
N SER A 151 1.75 -4.13 -1.78
CA SER A 151 1.34 -5.50 -2.08
C SER A 151 0.13 -5.57 -3.01
N PHE A 152 -0.13 -6.77 -3.54
CA PHE A 152 -1.32 -7.17 -4.29
C PHE A 152 -1.39 -6.70 -5.74
N ALA A 153 -0.30 -6.21 -6.34
CA ALA A 153 -0.28 -5.92 -7.77
C ALA A 153 -0.55 -7.19 -8.62
N GLY A 154 -0.09 -8.36 -8.16
CA GLY A 154 -0.35 -9.65 -8.80
C GLY A 154 -1.76 -10.17 -8.53
N LEU A 155 -2.12 -10.29 -7.25
CA LEU A 155 -3.43 -10.88 -6.90
C LEU A 155 -4.62 -9.99 -7.29
N SER A 156 -4.50 -8.66 -7.26
CA SER A 156 -5.59 -7.77 -7.70
C SER A 156 -5.90 -7.91 -9.20
N HIS A 157 -4.88 -8.14 -10.03
CA HIS A 157 -5.08 -8.46 -11.44
C HIS A 157 -5.92 -9.74 -11.60
N LEU A 158 -5.59 -10.79 -10.83
CA LEU A 158 -6.35 -12.04 -10.86
C LEU A 158 -7.79 -11.88 -10.34
N VAL A 159 -8.03 -11.04 -9.34
CA VAL A 159 -9.39 -10.77 -8.84
C VAL A 159 -10.23 -10.02 -9.88
N THR A 160 -9.62 -9.07 -10.61
CA THR A 160 -10.26 -8.42 -11.75
C THR A 160 -10.69 -9.45 -12.80
N GLU A 161 -9.80 -10.38 -13.17
CA GLU A 161 -10.10 -11.41 -14.16
C GLU A 161 -11.12 -12.45 -13.66
N LEU A 162 -11.08 -12.79 -12.37
CA LEU A 162 -12.10 -13.63 -11.73
C LEU A 162 -13.49 -13.00 -11.86
N HIS A 163 -13.63 -11.73 -11.47
CA HIS A 163 -14.94 -11.06 -11.54
C HIS A 163 -15.41 -10.90 -12.99
N ARG A 164 -14.52 -10.61 -13.94
CA ARG A 164 -14.86 -10.64 -15.39
C ARG A 164 -15.36 -12.01 -15.82
N TYR A 165 -14.70 -13.08 -15.40
CA TYR A 165 -15.09 -14.46 -15.69
C TYR A 165 -16.47 -14.79 -15.10
N ILE A 166 -16.70 -14.50 -13.82
CA ILE A 166 -17.99 -14.71 -13.16
C ILE A 166 -19.11 -13.93 -13.87
N LEU A 167 -18.89 -12.66 -14.20
CA LEU A 167 -19.89 -11.85 -14.91
C LEU A 167 -20.08 -12.30 -16.36
N SER A 168 -19.09 -12.89 -17.02
CA SER A 168 -19.27 -13.46 -18.36
C SER A 168 -20.21 -14.67 -18.37
N ARG A 169 -20.22 -15.47 -17.29
CA ARG A 169 -21.06 -16.66 -17.13
C ARG A 169 -22.44 -16.35 -16.55
N HIS A 170 -22.46 -15.51 -15.51
CA HIS A 170 -23.64 -15.29 -14.66
C HIS A 170 -24.23 -13.88 -14.80
N GLY A 171 -23.55 -12.95 -15.49
CA GLY A 171 -23.91 -11.54 -15.56
C GLY A 171 -25.30 -11.25 -16.09
N LYS A 172 -25.80 -12.05 -17.06
CA LYS A 172 -27.19 -11.92 -17.56
C LYS A 172 -28.23 -12.16 -16.46
N MET A 173 -27.99 -13.12 -15.56
CA MET A 173 -28.88 -13.40 -14.43
C MET A 173 -28.75 -12.34 -13.33
N LEU A 174 -27.56 -11.77 -13.17
CA LEU A 174 -27.24 -10.74 -12.17
C LEU A 174 -27.62 -9.32 -12.63
N GLY A 175 -27.87 -9.11 -13.93
CA GLY A 175 -28.03 -7.77 -14.51
C GLY A 175 -26.71 -6.98 -14.60
N LEU A 176 -25.56 -7.66 -14.53
CA LEU A 176 -24.23 -7.06 -14.48
C LEU A 176 -23.44 -7.36 -15.76
N ASP A 177 -22.70 -6.37 -16.27
CA ASP A 177 -21.83 -6.51 -17.43
C ASP A 177 -20.35 -6.51 -17.03
N SER A 178 -19.63 -7.56 -17.41
CA SER A 178 -18.17 -7.68 -17.25
C SER A 178 -17.38 -6.48 -17.81
N LYS A 179 -17.91 -5.76 -18.80
CA LYS A 179 -17.27 -4.56 -19.37
C LYS A 179 -17.24 -3.37 -18.42
N ARG A 180 -18.06 -3.36 -17.38
CA ARG A 180 -18.07 -2.34 -16.33
C ARG A 180 -16.97 -2.56 -15.29
N ILE A 181 -16.27 -3.70 -15.34
CA ILE A 181 -15.05 -3.92 -14.56
C ILE A 181 -13.87 -3.36 -15.35
N PRO A 182 -13.11 -2.37 -14.83
CA PRO A 182 -11.95 -1.83 -15.53
C PRO A 182 -10.86 -2.90 -15.66
N THR A 183 -10.07 -2.83 -16.73
CA THR A 183 -8.90 -3.71 -16.87
C THR A 183 -7.88 -3.39 -15.80
N ASN A 184 -7.12 -4.40 -15.35
CA ASN A 184 -6.09 -4.20 -14.34
C ASN A 184 -4.73 -4.65 -14.86
N SER A 185 -3.81 -3.71 -15.04
CA SER A 185 -2.47 -3.96 -15.58
C SER A 185 -1.37 -3.93 -14.51
N ALA A 186 -1.73 -3.92 -13.22
CA ALA A 186 -0.79 -3.70 -12.11
C ALA A 186 0.40 -4.64 -12.10
N LEU A 187 0.16 -5.95 -12.26
CA LEU A 187 1.21 -6.96 -12.36
C LEU A 187 2.25 -6.62 -13.44
N ASN A 188 1.77 -6.37 -14.67
CA ASN A 188 2.63 -6.14 -15.82
C ASN A 188 3.35 -4.79 -15.72
N GLN A 189 2.66 -3.73 -15.27
CA GLN A 189 3.26 -2.40 -15.13
C GLN A 189 4.34 -2.38 -14.05
N TYR A 190 4.16 -3.11 -12.94
CA TYR A 190 5.22 -3.27 -11.92
C TYR A 190 6.44 -4.02 -12.48
N ALA A 191 6.22 -5.13 -13.19
CA ALA A 191 7.30 -5.88 -13.83
C ALA A 191 8.03 -5.05 -14.91
N GLU A 192 7.31 -4.29 -15.73
CA GLU A 192 7.85 -3.38 -16.73
C GLU A 192 8.71 -2.28 -16.09
N ALA A 193 8.26 -1.67 -14.99
CA ALA A 193 9.00 -0.63 -14.30
C ALA A 193 10.30 -1.16 -13.66
N LEU A 194 10.26 -2.37 -13.07
CA LEU A 194 11.45 -3.07 -12.57
C LEU A 194 12.45 -3.38 -13.70
N ALA A 195 11.95 -3.90 -14.84
CA ALA A 195 12.77 -4.20 -16.00
C ALA A 195 13.37 -2.94 -16.64
N ALA A 196 12.62 -1.84 -16.67
CA ALA A 196 13.10 -0.55 -17.15
C ALA A 196 14.21 0.01 -16.25
N ALA A 197 14.06 -0.06 -14.92
CA ALA A 197 15.11 0.35 -13.99
C ALA A 197 16.38 -0.51 -14.11
N TRP A 198 16.21 -1.83 -14.29
CA TRP A 198 17.33 -2.74 -14.59
C TRP A 198 18.04 -2.37 -15.90
N SER A 199 17.27 -2.00 -16.92
CA SER A 199 17.81 -1.56 -18.22
C SER A 199 18.57 -0.25 -18.10
N GLU A 200 18.06 0.72 -17.34
CA GLU A 200 18.73 2.00 -17.07
C GLU A 200 20.03 1.83 -16.27
N TYR A 201 20.07 0.85 -15.36
CA TYR A 201 21.31 0.48 -14.65
C TYR A 201 22.37 -0.08 -15.61
N ASN A 202 21.95 -0.68 -16.72
CA ASN A 202 22.78 -1.05 -17.88
C ASN A 202 23.94 -2.03 -17.55
N ASN A 203 23.65 -3.06 -16.76
CA ASN A 203 24.53 -4.22 -16.58
C ASN A 203 23.75 -5.50 -16.90
N PRO A 204 23.99 -6.13 -18.06
CA PRO A 204 23.17 -7.27 -18.53
C PRO A 204 23.38 -8.55 -17.71
N ARG A 205 24.40 -8.60 -16.84
CA ARG A 205 24.64 -9.74 -15.93
C ARG A 205 24.13 -9.51 -14.52
N ALA A 206 23.69 -8.29 -14.20
CA ALA A 206 23.17 -7.98 -12.88
C ALA A 206 21.74 -8.49 -12.71
N VAL A 207 21.34 -8.75 -11.48
CA VAL A 207 20.02 -9.28 -11.13
C VAL A 207 19.17 -8.25 -10.39
N ILE A 208 17.85 -8.49 -10.41
CA ILE A 208 16.90 -7.82 -9.51
C ILE A 208 16.81 -8.67 -8.24
N MET A 209 17.13 -8.07 -7.10
CA MET A 209 17.05 -8.70 -5.79
C MET A 209 15.74 -8.30 -5.11
N ILE A 210 15.03 -9.26 -4.51
CA ILE A 210 13.79 -8.99 -3.78
C ILE A 210 14.02 -9.25 -2.30
N VAL A 211 13.82 -8.21 -1.49
CA VAL A 211 13.93 -8.31 -0.03
C VAL A 211 12.57 -8.75 0.51
N VAL A 212 12.51 -9.93 1.12
CA VAL A 212 11.26 -10.56 1.58
C VAL A 212 11.30 -10.83 3.08
N GLN A 213 10.14 -11.01 3.70
CA GLN A 213 10.04 -11.47 5.09
C GLN A 213 10.43 -12.95 5.20
N ALA A 214 10.87 -13.39 6.38
CA ALA A 214 11.24 -14.79 6.62
C ALA A 214 10.04 -15.74 6.45
N GLU A 215 8.87 -15.34 6.94
CA GLU A 215 7.59 -16.01 6.70
C GLU A 215 6.69 -15.13 5.84
N GLU A 216 6.36 -15.60 4.64
CA GLU A 216 5.63 -14.81 3.64
C GLU A 216 4.51 -15.64 3.01
N ARG A 217 3.31 -15.59 3.61
CA ARG A 217 2.14 -16.32 3.09
C ARG A 217 1.60 -15.72 1.79
N ASN A 218 1.93 -14.46 1.50
CA ASN A 218 1.58 -13.79 0.25
C ASN A 218 2.71 -13.91 -0.80
N MET A 219 3.61 -14.89 -0.68
CA MET A 219 4.76 -15.05 -1.60
C MET A 219 4.32 -15.21 -3.06
N TYR A 220 3.13 -15.76 -3.31
CA TYR A 220 2.62 -15.97 -4.67
C TYR A 220 2.37 -14.64 -5.40
N ASP A 221 1.94 -13.58 -4.70
CA ASP A 221 1.87 -12.22 -5.26
C ASP A 221 3.23 -11.71 -5.74
N GLN A 222 4.30 -12.07 -5.04
CA GLN A 222 5.68 -11.70 -5.38
C GLN A 222 6.21 -12.54 -6.55
N HIS A 223 5.95 -13.85 -6.51
CA HIS A 223 6.34 -14.79 -7.56
C HIS A 223 5.65 -14.51 -8.91
N LEU A 224 4.46 -13.91 -8.90
CA LEU A 224 3.81 -13.44 -10.13
C LEU A 224 4.61 -12.32 -10.81
N VAL A 225 5.18 -11.38 -10.03
CA VAL A 225 5.95 -10.25 -10.56
C VAL A 225 7.31 -10.71 -11.10
N SER A 226 7.97 -11.69 -10.45
CA SER A 226 9.27 -12.20 -10.89
C SER A 226 9.71 -13.50 -10.20
N ALA A 227 10.71 -14.17 -10.76
CA ALA A 227 11.43 -15.26 -10.08
C ALA A 227 12.21 -14.67 -8.88
N VAL A 228 11.70 -14.90 -7.67
CA VAL A 228 12.25 -14.35 -6.42
C VAL A 228 13.64 -14.94 -6.13
N LEU A 229 14.66 -14.09 -5.99
CA LEU A 229 15.89 -14.41 -5.27
C LEU A 229 15.69 -14.03 -3.79
N LYS A 230 15.60 -15.04 -2.92
CA LYS A 230 15.54 -14.82 -1.46
C LYS A 230 16.94 -14.48 -0.92
N VAL A 231 17.03 -13.45 -0.09
CA VAL A 231 18.27 -13.07 0.59
C VAL A 231 18.20 -13.50 2.04
N ASP A 232 18.89 -14.58 2.38
CA ASP A 232 19.24 -14.97 3.76
C ASP A 232 20.77 -15.02 3.92
N ARG A 233 21.46 -14.18 3.15
CA ARG A 233 22.88 -14.36 2.83
C ARG A 233 23.63 -13.04 2.87
N GLN A 234 24.90 -13.12 3.24
CA GLN A 234 25.75 -11.94 3.43
C GLN A 234 26.07 -11.30 2.08
N GLY A 235 25.72 -10.03 1.93
CA GLY A 235 26.12 -9.20 0.80
C GLY A 235 27.35 -8.36 1.12
N GLU A 236 28.05 -7.91 0.08
CA GLU A 236 29.17 -6.98 0.16
C GLU A 236 29.07 -5.90 -0.93
N ILE A 237 29.72 -4.76 -0.71
CA ILE A 237 29.87 -3.72 -1.74
C ILE A 237 31.27 -3.84 -2.34
N LEU A 238 31.33 -4.04 -3.66
CA LEU A 238 32.57 -4.10 -4.43
C LEU A 238 33.25 -2.72 -4.53
N PRO A 239 34.53 -2.62 -4.92
CA PRO A 239 35.25 -1.33 -4.98
C PRO A 239 34.62 -0.27 -5.88
N ASP A 240 33.83 -0.67 -6.87
CA ASP A 240 33.09 0.22 -7.78
C ASP A 240 31.70 0.64 -7.24
N GLY A 241 31.35 0.22 -6.02
CA GLY A 241 30.07 0.48 -5.37
C GLY A 241 28.96 -0.52 -5.70
N THR A 242 29.22 -1.54 -6.53
CA THR A 242 28.25 -2.58 -6.88
C THR A 242 27.92 -3.44 -5.66
N LEU A 243 26.62 -3.68 -5.41
CA LEU A 243 26.21 -4.70 -4.43
C LEU A 243 26.40 -6.09 -5.02
N SER A 244 27.11 -6.96 -4.30
CA SER A 244 27.27 -8.37 -4.61
C SER A 244 26.60 -9.20 -3.52
N VAL A 245 25.73 -10.13 -3.91
CA VAL A 245 25.13 -11.12 -3.01
C VAL A 245 25.38 -12.49 -3.62
N ASP A 246 26.10 -13.37 -2.90
CA ASP A 246 26.56 -14.66 -3.41
C ASP A 246 27.34 -14.60 -4.73
N GLY A 247 28.11 -13.53 -4.92
CA GLY A 247 28.87 -13.31 -6.16
C GLY A 247 28.02 -12.85 -7.35
N GLN A 248 26.72 -12.58 -7.15
CA GLN A 248 25.86 -11.97 -8.16
C GLN A 248 25.77 -10.46 -7.94
N ALA A 249 26.07 -9.70 -9.00
CA ALA A 249 25.88 -8.26 -9.00
C ALA A 249 24.39 -7.91 -8.98
N VAL A 250 23.98 -7.00 -8.11
CA VAL A 250 22.59 -6.55 -7.96
C VAL A 250 22.44 -5.16 -8.57
N SER A 251 21.52 -5.01 -9.52
CA SER A 251 21.21 -3.72 -10.16
C SER A 251 19.98 -3.03 -9.60
N VAL A 252 19.00 -3.81 -9.12
CA VAL A 252 17.75 -3.30 -8.54
C VAL A 252 17.43 -4.05 -7.25
N ILE A 253 17.01 -3.33 -6.22
CA ILE A 253 16.59 -3.86 -4.93
C ILE A 253 15.10 -3.54 -4.75
N TYR A 254 14.25 -4.55 -4.84
CA TYR A 254 12.80 -4.44 -4.66
C TYR A 254 12.40 -4.88 -3.25
N PHE A 255 11.92 -3.93 -2.44
CA PHE A 255 11.50 -4.22 -1.08
C PHE A 255 10.06 -4.76 -1.04
N ARG A 256 9.92 -5.98 -0.51
CA ARG A 256 8.69 -6.61 -0.05
C ARG A 256 8.70 -6.84 1.47
N ALA A 257 9.67 -6.23 2.16
CA ALA A 257 9.88 -6.25 3.61
C ALA A 257 10.61 -4.96 4.03
N GLY A 258 10.95 -4.85 5.31
CA GLY A 258 11.69 -3.73 5.89
C GLY A 258 10.84 -2.51 6.21
N TYR A 259 9.50 -2.67 6.26
CA TYR A 259 8.53 -1.62 6.56
C TYR A 259 7.92 -1.74 7.96
N THR A 260 8.19 -2.85 8.67
CA THR A 260 7.79 -3.06 10.07
C THR A 260 9.04 -3.25 10.95
N PRO A 261 9.02 -2.84 12.23
CA PRO A 261 10.06 -3.19 13.20
C PRO A 261 10.31 -4.70 13.31
N ASP A 262 9.30 -5.53 13.04
CA ASP A 262 9.41 -6.99 13.13
C ASP A 262 10.41 -7.58 12.12
N ASP A 263 10.68 -6.86 11.03
CA ASP A 263 11.71 -7.22 10.04
C ASP A 263 13.13 -6.91 10.51
N TYR A 264 13.29 -6.32 11.72
CA TYR A 264 14.56 -5.90 12.29
C TYR A 264 14.77 -6.46 13.71
N PRO A 265 14.75 -7.80 13.89
CA PRO A 265 14.96 -8.41 15.21
C PRO A 265 16.36 -8.16 15.78
N SER A 266 17.33 -7.75 14.95
CA SER A 266 18.70 -7.47 15.38
C SER A 266 19.36 -6.32 14.61
N GLU A 267 20.59 -5.97 15.00
CA GLU A 267 21.45 -5.04 14.26
C GLU A 267 21.91 -5.59 12.89
N SER A 268 21.72 -6.89 12.62
CA SER A 268 22.08 -7.50 11.33
C SER A 268 21.23 -6.90 10.20
N GLU A 269 19.91 -6.82 10.41
CA GLU A 269 18.96 -6.36 9.39
C GLU A 269 19.12 -4.86 9.12
N TRP A 270 19.44 -4.08 10.16
CA TRP A 270 19.77 -2.66 10.00
C TRP A 270 21.08 -2.44 9.23
N ARG A 271 22.10 -3.28 9.49
CA ARG A 271 23.36 -3.27 8.73
C ARG A 271 23.12 -3.65 7.27
N ALA A 272 22.29 -4.66 7.01
CA ALA A 272 21.91 -5.05 5.66
C ALA A 272 21.16 -3.92 4.92
N ARG A 273 20.19 -3.26 5.58
CA ARG A 273 19.48 -2.12 5.02
C ARG A 273 20.43 -0.97 4.68
N LEU A 274 21.35 -0.63 5.58
CA LEU A 274 22.36 0.40 5.31
C LEU A 274 23.29 0.03 4.15
N LEU A 275 23.77 -1.23 4.10
CA LEU A 275 24.62 -1.72 3.02
C LEU A 275 23.92 -1.59 1.66
N MET A 276 22.65 -2.01 1.58
CA MET A 276 21.84 -1.86 0.37
C MET A 276 21.72 -0.39 -0.07
N GLU A 277 21.42 0.51 0.87
CA GLU A 277 21.32 1.95 0.57
C GLU A 277 22.65 2.58 0.14
N GLN A 278 23.79 2.10 0.66
CA GLN A 278 25.12 2.54 0.26
C GLN A 278 25.48 2.11 -1.17
N SER A 279 24.99 0.96 -1.63
CA SER A 279 25.33 0.39 -2.95
C SER A 279 24.75 1.12 -4.17
N CYS A 280 25.42 1.07 -5.31
CA CYS A 280 24.98 1.70 -6.56
C CYS A 280 23.65 1.16 -7.13
N ALA A 281 23.12 0.04 -6.61
CA ALA A 281 21.84 -0.52 -7.07
C ALA A 281 20.69 0.50 -6.96
N VAL A 282 19.69 0.38 -7.82
CA VAL A 282 18.45 1.16 -7.77
C VAL A 282 17.58 0.59 -6.66
N LYS A 283 17.20 1.40 -5.67
CA LYS A 283 16.30 0.94 -4.60
C LYS A 283 14.85 1.25 -4.97
N CYS A 284 13.96 0.30 -4.69
CA CYS A 284 12.52 0.43 -4.85
C CYS A 284 11.81 0.03 -3.55
N PRO A 285 11.59 0.99 -2.62
CA PRO A 285 12.02 2.39 -2.67
C PRO A 285 13.41 2.62 -2.04
N SER A 286 14.01 3.78 -2.31
CA SER A 286 15.11 4.31 -1.49
C SER A 286 14.63 4.67 -0.08
N ILE A 287 15.58 4.87 0.85
CA ILE A 287 15.27 5.32 2.21
C ILE A 287 14.50 6.64 2.24
N SER A 288 14.78 7.58 1.32
CA SER A 288 14.05 8.85 1.26
C SER A 288 12.61 8.66 0.80
N TYR A 289 12.36 7.84 -0.23
CA TYR A 289 11.00 7.47 -0.65
C TYR A 289 10.23 6.74 0.46
N HIS A 290 10.89 5.87 1.22
CA HIS A 290 10.27 5.21 2.38
C HIS A 290 9.84 6.28 3.41
N LEU A 291 10.70 7.23 3.79
CA LEU A 291 10.34 8.30 4.72
C LEU A 291 9.15 9.16 4.23
N VAL A 292 9.02 9.39 2.92
CA VAL A 292 7.84 10.11 2.36
C VAL A 292 6.53 9.39 2.65
N GLY A 293 6.51 8.06 2.69
CA GLY A 293 5.31 7.27 2.94
C GLY A 293 4.81 7.34 4.39
N THR A 294 5.59 7.92 5.31
CA THR A 294 5.18 8.04 6.71
C THR A 294 3.92 8.89 6.85
N LYS A 295 3.05 8.51 7.78
CA LYS A 295 1.79 9.22 8.06
C LYS A 295 2.05 10.67 8.47
N LYS A 296 3.17 10.92 9.17
CA LYS A 296 3.59 12.28 9.53
C LYS A 296 3.88 13.14 8.30
N ILE A 297 4.56 12.63 7.27
CA ILE A 297 4.79 13.40 6.03
C ILE A 297 3.48 13.63 5.27
N GLN A 298 2.58 12.63 5.21
CA GLN A 298 1.23 12.83 4.64
C GLN A 298 0.49 13.99 5.34
N GLN A 299 0.54 14.04 6.67
CA GLN A 299 -0.07 15.12 7.45
C GLN A 299 0.59 16.48 7.22
N GLU A 300 1.92 16.56 7.08
CA GLU A 300 2.60 17.83 6.76
C GLU A 300 2.23 18.32 5.35
N LEU A 301 2.12 17.41 4.38
CA LEU A 301 1.75 17.74 3.00
C LEU A 301 0.29 18.19 2.86
N SER A 302 -0.56 17.96 3.86
CA SER A 302 -1.94 18.47 3.84
C SER A 302 -2.02 19.98 4.09
N ASN A 303 -0.92 20.63 4.45
CA ASN A 303 -0.82 22.08 4.49
C ASN A 303 -0.59 22.63 3.06
N PRO A 304 -1.49 23.49 2.53
CA PRO A 304 -1.35 24.07 1.20
C PRO A 304 0.00 24.75 0.96
N ASP A 305 0.49 25.52 1.93
CA ASP A 305 1.76 26.26 1.79
C ASP A 305 2.96 25.32 1.66
N ILE A 306 2.87 24.14 2.30
CA ILE A 306 3.91 23.11 2.20
C ILE A 306 3.82 22.41 0.85
N LEU A 307 2.61 22.06 0.40
CA LEU A 307 2.40 21.38 -0.87
C LEU A 307 2.87 22.22 -2.07
N GLU A 308 2.66 23.54 -2.03
CA GLU A 308 3.10 24.48 -3.07
C GLU A 308 4.63 24.56 -3.22
N ARG A 309 5.40 24.08 -2.24
CA ARG A 309 6.87 23.95 -2.37
C ARG A 309 7.27 22.82 -3.32
N PHE A 310 6.40 21.84 -3.50
CA PHE A 310 6.70 20.59 -4.20
C PHE A 310 5.92 20.44 -5.50
N LEU A 311 4.82 21.16 -5.71
CA LEU A 311 4.06 21.15 -6.95
C LEU A 311 3.93 22.57 -7.49
N ASP A 312 4.20 22.76 -8.78
CA ASP A 312 4.11 24.08 -9.42
C ASP A 312 2.74 24.31 -10.09
N ASN A 313 2.12 23.23 -10.57
CA ASN A 313 0.85 23.27 -11.27
C ASN A 313 -0.30 23.44 -10.27
N LYS A 314 -1.00 24.59 -10.37
CA LYS A 314 -2.12 24.93 -9.49
C LYS A 314 -3.30 23.96 -9.60
N ASP A 315 -3.53 23.37 -10.77
CA ASP A 315 -4.58 22.36 -10.95
C ASP A 315 -4.21 21.06 -10.23
N ASP A 316 -2.94 20.65 -10.31
CA ASP A 316 -2.44 19.45 -9.62
C ASP A 316 -2.47 19.64 -8.09
N ILE A 317 -2.09 20.83 -7.60
CA ILE A 317 -2.23 21.21 -6.18
C ILE A 317 -3.69 21.11 -5.75
N ALA A 318 -4.62 21.69 -6.53
CA ALA A 318 -6.04 21.65 -6.21
C ALA A 318 -6.60 20.22 -6.17
N LYS A 319 -6.19 19.36 -7.11
CA LYS A 319 -6.57 17.93 -7.12
C LYS A 319 -6.06 17.20 -5.88
N VAL A 320 -4.80 17.39 -5.50
CA VAL A 320 -4.21 16.75 -4.33
C VAL A 320 -4.89 17.25 -3.05
N LEU A 321 -5.06 18.56 -2.87
CA LEU A 321 -5.75 19.13 -1.71
C LEU A 321 -7.20 18.64 -1.59
N LYS A 322 -7.90 18.50 -2.73
CA LYS A 322 -9.28 18.00 -2.75
C LYS A 322 -9.39 16.57 -2.21
N CYS A 323 -8.37 15.73 -2.43
CA CYS A 323 -8.40 14.36 -1.94
C CYS A 323 -7.86 14.18 -0.51
N PHE A 324 -7.32 15.21 0.13
CA PHE A 324 -6.90 15.09 1.53
C PHE A 324 -8.09 15.18 2.48
N ALA A 325 -8.21 14.17 3.34
CA ALA A 325 -9.07 14.26 4.52
C ALA A 325 -8.47 15.24 5.54
N GLY A 326 -9.21 15.58 6.59
CA GLY A 326 -8.65 16.30 7.73
C GLY A 326 -7.48 15.53 8.34
N LEU A 327 -6.30 16.14 8.39
CA LEU A 327 -5.05 15.57 8.90
C LEU A 327 -4.41 16.57 9.87
N TRP A 328 -4.10 16.12 11.08
CA TRP A 328 -3.65 16.99 12.16
C TRP A 328 -2.53 16.35 12.97
N SER A 329 -1.60 17.21 13.39
CA SER A 329 -0.55 16.87 14.36
C SER A 329 -1.10 16.97 15.80
N LEU A 330 -0.51 16.22 16.72
CA LEU A 330 -0.89 16.22 18.14
C LEU A 330 -0.36 17.42 18.96
N ASP A 331 -0.02 18.52 18.30
CA ASP A 331 0.22 19.83 18.92
C ASP A 331 -0.98 20.80 18.78
N ASP A 332 -1.96 20.47 17.94
CA ASP A 332 -3.22 21.21 17.84
C ASP A 332 -4.15 20.86 19.04
N LYS A 333 -4.09 21.71 20.06
CA LYS A 333 -4.89 21.55 21.29
C LYS A 333 -6.39 21.57 21.05
N ASP A 334 -6.88 22.26 20.02
CA ASP A 334 -8.31 22.33 19.73
C ASP A 334 -8.79 21.04 19.08
N ILE A 335 -8.01 20.48 18.16
CA ILE A 335 -8.30 19.17 17.58
C ILE A 335 -8.24 18.08 18.65
N ILE A 336 -7.24 18.08 19.54
CA ILE A 336 -7.18 17.09 20.63
C ILE A 336 -8.44 17.14 21.51
N ARG A 337 -8.91 18.33 21.89
CA ARG A 337 -10.15 18.47 22.67
C ARG A 337 -11.36 17.94 21.91
N LYS A 338 -11.46 18.22 20.60
CA LYS A 338 -12.54 17.70 19.75
C LYS A 338 -12.50 16.19 19.65
N SER A 339 -11.31 15.60 19.45
CA SER A 339 -11.12 14.15 19.34
C SER A 339 -11.37 13.42 20.66
N ILE A 340 -11.07 14.02 21.82
CA ILE A 340 -11.46 13.46 23.12
C ILE A 340 -12.99 13.47 23.29
N LYS A 341 -13.67 14.53 22.84
CA LYS A 341 -15.12 14.67 22.95
C LYS A 341 -15.88 13.71 22.02
N SER A 342 -15.43 13.60 20.77
CA SER A 342 -16.07 12.81 19.71
C SER A 342 -15.05 11.89 19.03
N PRO A 343 -14.50 10.90 19.75
CA PRO A 343 -13.41 10.05 19.25
C PRO A 343 -13.83 9.16 18.08
N GLU A 344 -15.11 8.87 17.93
CA GLU A 344 -15.67 8.11 16.81
C GLU A 344 -15.45 8.77 15.44
N LEU A 345 -15.20 10.08 15.41
CA LEU A 345 -14.97 10.86 14.18
C LEU A 345 -13.49 10.90 13.76
N PHE A 346 -12.60 10.28 14.52
CA PHE A 346 -11.16 10.33 14.29
C PHE A 346 -10.54 8.94 14.24
N VAL A 347 -9.42 8.86 13.54
CA VAL A 347 -8.49 7.73 13.56
C VAL A 347 -7.14 8.27 13.98
N MET A 348 -6.52 7.64 14.97
CA MET A 348 -5.17 7.98 15.40
C MET A 348 -4.19 6.96 14.82
N LYS A 349 -3.17 7.44 14.08
CA LYS A 349 -2.27 6.59 13.31
C LYS A 349 -0.82 6.72 13.80
N PRO A 350 -0.14 5.64 14.21
CA PRO A 350 1.30 5.65 14.44
C PRO A 350 2.08 5.64 13.11
N GLN A 351 3.41 5.81 13.18
CA GLN A 351 4.29 5.69 12.01
C GLN A 351 4.58 4.22 11.67
N ARG A 352 3.55 3.48 11.25
CA ARG A 352 3.64 2.07 10.85
C ARG A 352 2.94 1.83 9.53
N GLU A 353 3.35 0.76 8.86
CA GLU A 353 2.78 0.25 7.61
C GLU A 353 2.26 -1.18 7.82
N GLY A 354 1.42 -1.69 6.89
CA GLY A 354 0.99 -3.09 6.89
C GLY A 354 -0.34 -3.41 7.59
N GLY A 355 -1.05 -2.40 8.11
CA GLY A 355 -2.35 -2.54 8.79
C GLY A 355 -2.27 -3.07 10.23
N GLY A 356 -3.35 -2.95 11.00
CA GLY A 356 -3.42 -3.45 12.39
C GLY A 356 -2.87 -2.50 13.47
N ASN A 357 -2.44 -1.31 13.10
CA ASN A 357 -1.74 -0.37 13.99
C ASN A 357 -2.58 0.84 14.43
N ASN A 358 -3.74 1.05 13.80
CA ASN A 358 -4.50 2.27 14.01
C ASN A 358 -5.35 2.18 15.28
N ILE A 359 -5.66 3.34 15.86
CA ILE A 359 -6.45 3.45 17.08
C ILE A 359 -7.77 4.17 16.73
N TYR A 360 -8.88 3.61 17.19
CA TYR A 360 -10.25 4.04 16.86
C TYR A 360 -11.12 4.20 18.12
N GLY A 361 -12.19 4.99 18.02
CA GLY A 361 -13.23 5.08 19.04
C GLY A 361 -12.68 5.41 20.42
N ASP A 362 -13.24 4.81 21.48
CA ASP A 362 -12.85 5.12 22.86
C ASP A 362 -11.34 4.95 23.12
N ASN A 363 -10.65 4.07 22.40
CA ASN A 363 -9.19 3.93 22.51
C ASN A 363 -8.44 5.21 22.07
N VAL A 364 -8.98 5.99 21.12
CA VAL A 364 -8.43 7.31 20.75
C VAL A 364 -8.51 8.24 21.95
N ARG A 365 -9.68 8.32 22.59
CA ARG A 365 -9.90 9.16 23.78
C ARG A 365 -8.94 8.78 24.90
N GLU A 366 -8.87 7.48 25.23
CA GLU A 366 -8.00 6.98 26.30
C GLU A 366 -6.53 7.26 26.03
N THR A 367 -6.07 7.05 24.79
CA THR A 367 -4.67 7.28 24.40
C THR A 367 -4.33 8.76 24.49
N LEU A 368 -5.19 9.65 23.97
CA LEU A 368 -4.99 11.11 24.07
C LEU A 368 -4.94 11.59 25.53
N LEU A 369 -5.82 11.09 26.40
CA LEU A 369 -5.82 11.44 27.83
C LEU A 369 -4.57 10.93 28.56
N LYS A 370 -4.02 9.78 28.16
CA LYS A 370 -2.74 9.27 28.69
C LYS A 370 -1.57 10.15 28.25
N LEU A 371 -1.50 10.48 26.96
CA LEU A 371 -0.46 11.34 26.40
C LEU A 371 -0.44 12.74 27.03
N GLN A 372 -1.61 13.31 27.35
CA GLN A 372 -1.70 14.61 28.03
C GLN A 372 -1.13 14.62 29.46
N LYS A 373 -1.05 13.44 30.11
CA LYS A 373 -0.52 13.31 31.48
C LYS A 373 0.96 12.96 31.51
N ALA A 374 1.49 12.43 30.41
CA ALA A 374 2.89 12.09 30.30
C ALA A 374 3.72 13.37 30.08
N ASP A 375 4.80 13.55 30.85
CA ASP A 375 5.79 14.62 30.62
C ASP A 375 6.73 14.27 29.44
N SER A 376 6.21 13.52 28.47
CA SER A 376 6.96 12.90 27.38
C SER A 376 6.58 13.53 26.03
N GLN A 377 7.46 13.42 25.04
CA GLN A 377 7.17 13.79 23.65
C GLN A 377 6.59 12.62 22.83
N GLU A 378 5.97 11.64 23.48
CA GLU A 378 5.40 10.45 22.83
C GLU A 378 4.25 10.77 21.87
N ASP A 379 3.62 11.95 22.02
CA ASP A 379 2.59 12.46 21.12
C ASP A 379 3.08 12.53 19.65
N ALA A 380 4.36 12.79 19.45
CA ALA A 380 4.96 12.89 18.12
C ALA A 380 5.06 11.57 17.34
N ALA A 381 4.76 10.43 17.97
CA ALA A 381 4.66 9.15 17.27
C ALA A 381 3.38 9.04 16.43
N TYR A 382 2.38 9.90 16.68
CA TYR A 382 1.05 9.76 16.10
C TYR A 382 0.61 11.00 15.33
N ILE A 383 -0.35 10.79 14.41
CA ILE A 383 -1.18 11.84 13.83
C ILE A 383 -2.66 11.54 14.11
N LEU A 384 -3.50 12.57 14.02
CA LEU A 384 -4.95 12.42 13.94
C LEU A 384 -5.41 12.60 12.49
N MET A 385 -6.33 11.74 12.08
CA MET A 385 -6.97 11.81 10.78
C MET A 385 -8.49 11.79 10.96
N GLN A 386 -9.20 12.52 10.12
CA GLN A 386 -10.65 12.42 9.97
C GLN A 386 -11.03 10.97 9.63
N ARG A 387 -11.96 10.39 10.38
CA ARG A 387 -12.55 9.11 10.00
C ARG A 387 -13.47 9.33 8.80
N ILE A 388 -13.24 8.53 7.76
CA ILE A 388 -14.06 8.53 6.54
C ILE A 388 -15.16 7.49 6.70
N PHE A 389 -16.38 7.81 6.27
CA PHE A 389 -17.53 6.93 6.37
C PHE A 389 -18.09 6.63 4.97
N PRO A 390 -17.64 5.55 4.31
CA PRO A 390 -18.16 5.18 3.00
C PRO A 390 -19.57 4.62 3.06
N SER A 391 -20.28 4.66 1.92
CA SER A 391 -21.55 3.97 1.79
C SER A 391 -21.38 2.47 2.00
N ILE A 392 -22.29 1.91 2.78
CA ILE A 392 -22.32 0.49 3.09
C ILE A 392 -23.03 -0.25 1.93
N SER A 393 -22.40 -1.32 1.45
CA SER A 393 -22.95 -2.15 0.36
C SER A 393 -23.10 -3.61 0.80
N ALA A 394 -24.06 -4.31 0.19
CA ALA A 394 -24.23 -5.74 0.38
C ALA A 394 -23.10 -6.49 -0.34
N ALA A 395 -22.29 -7.25 0.42
CA ALA A 395 -21.21 -8.06 -0.11
C ALA A 395 -21.41 -9.54 0.24
N VAL A 396 -20.82 -10.40 -0.59
CA VAL A 396 -20.67 -11.84 -0.30
C VAL A 396 -19.19 -12.14 -0.20
N LEU A 397 -18.72 -12.39 1.00
CA LEU A 397 -17.30 -12.52 1.34
C LEU A 397 -16.94 -13.99 1.43
N MET A 398 -15.86 -14.40 0.77
CA MET A 398 -15.39 -15.78 0.71
C MET A 398 -14.00 -15.93 1.36
N ARG A 399 -13.91 -16.91 2.26
CA ARG A 399 -12.69 -17.26 2.99
C ARG A 399 -12.73 -18.76 3.33
N ASP A 400 -11.60 -19.44 3.15
CA ASP A 400 -11.42 -20.85 3.52
C ASP A 400 -12.51 -21.78 2.92
N GLY A 401 -12.92 -21.51 1.68
CA GLY A 401 -13.96 -22.27 0.96
C GLY A 401 -15.40 -21.93 1.38
N CYS A 402 -15.59 -21.11 2.42
CA CYS A 402 -16.88 -20.70 2.93
C CYS A 402 -17.21 -19.28 2.47
N TRP A 403 -18.49 -19.01 2.21
CA TRP A 403 -18.98 -17.66 1.92
C TRP A 403 -20.04 -17.23 2.93
N HIS A 404 -20.12 -15.92 3.18
CA HIS A 404 -21.17 -15.33 4.01
C HIS A 404 -21.61 -13.98 3.43
N LYS A 405 -22.86 -13.62 3.68
CA LYS A 405 -23.46 -12.33 3.33
C LYS A 405 -23.18 -11.35 4.47
N ASP A 406 -22.59 -10.20 4.14
CA ASP A 406 -22.39 -9.12 5.12
C ASP A 406 -22.53 -7.75 4.46
N HIS A 407 -22.64 -6.73 5.28
CA HIS A 407 -22.57 -5.33 4.89
C HIS A 407 -21.12 -4.87 4.99
N ALA A 408 -20.62 -4.29 3.90
CA ALA A 408 -19.20 -4.00 3.74
C ALA A 408 -18.96 -2.59 3.23
N ILE A 409 -17.75 -2.11 3.49
CA ILE A 409 -17.18 -0.90 2.92
C ILE A 409 -15.91 -1.28 2.14
N SER A 410 -15.63 -0.50 1.10
CA SER A 410 -14.51 -0.77 0.19
C SER A 410 -13.53 0.39 0.14
N GLU A 411 -12.25 0.06 -0.03
CA GLU A 411 -11.11 0.96 -0.11
C GLU A 411 -10.38 0.73 -1.44
N LEU A 412 -10.33 1.77 -2.26
CA LEU A 412 -9.73 1.77 -3.58
C LEU A 412 -8.25 2.13 -3.47
N GLY A 413 -7.36 1.22 -3.83
CA GLY A 413 -5.95 1.49 -4.08
C GLY A 413 -5.67 1.69 -5.56
N ILE A 414 -5.05 2.82 -5.93
CA ILE A 414 -4.53 3.06 -7.27
C ILE A 414 -3.02 2.91 -7.25
N PHE A 415 -2.49 2.03 -8.08
CA PHE A 415 -1.06 1.82 -8.22
C PHE A 415 -0.45 2.91 -9.11
N GLY A 416 0.76 3.34 -8.75
CA GLY A 416 1.57 4.27 -9.53
C GLY A 416 2.95 3.68 -9.80
N THR A 417 3.44 3.84 -11.02
CA THR A 417 4.83 3.51 -11.39
C THR A 417 5.58 4.78 -11.78
N TYR A 418 6.78 4.92 -11.21
CA TYR A 418 7.66 6.06 -11.47
C TYR A 418 9.09 5.59 -11.72
N LEU A 419 9.71 6.08 -12.78
CA LEU A 419 11.13 5.87 -13.06
C LEU A 419 11.70 7.14 -13.68
N ARG A 420 12.79 7.65 -13.12
CA ARG A 420 13.61 8.67 -13.76
C ARG A 420 15.08 8.30 -13.74
N ASN A 421 15.81 8.83 -14.71
CA ASN A 421 17.26 8.84 -14.73
C ASN A 421 17.73 10.29 -14.89
N LYS A 422 18.39 10.83 -13.87
CA LYS A 422 18.70 12.27 -13.74
C LYS A 422 17.41 13.08 -13.90
N ASP A 423 17.37 14.00 -14.85
CA ASP A 423 16.23 14.87 -15.12
C ASP A 423 15.19 14.25 -16.06
N LYS A 424 15.51 13.11 -16.69
CA LYS A 424 14.60 12.44 -17.63
C LYS A 424 13.65 11.53 -16.89
N VAL A 425 12.38 11.90 -16.85
CA VAL A 425 11.28 11.00 -16.44
C VAL A 425 11.03 10.00 -17.56
N ILE A 426 11.19 8.71 -17.25
CA ILE A 426 11.04 7.58 -18.19
C ILE A 426 9.66 6.94 -18.02
N ILE A 427 9.21 6.79 -16.77
CA ILE A 427 7.88 6.29 -16.42
C ILE A 427 7.28 7.25 -15.39
N ASN A 428 6.04 7.69 -15.64
CA ASN A 428 5.18 8.32 -14.64
C ASN A 428 3.73 8.03 -15.01
N LYS A 429 3.14 6.98 -14.45
CA LYS A 429 1.83 6.48 -14.88
C LYS A 429 0.98 5.97 -13.72
N GLU A 430 -0.34 6.02 -13.91
CA GLU A 430 -1.28 5.11 -13.26
C GLU A 430 -1.00 3.67 -13.76
N SER A 431 -1.14 2.69 -12.89
CA SER A 431 -0.63 1.34 -13.14
C SER A 431 -1.54 0.26 -12.57
N GLY A 432 -2.84 0.39 -12.78
CA GLY A 432 -3.84 -0.55 -12.28
C GLY A 432 -4.28 -0.24 -10.84
N HIS A 433 -5.02 -1.18 -10.27
CA HIS A 433 -5.75 -0.94 -9.03
C HIS A 433 -5.83 -2.16 -8.13
N LEU A 434 -6.21 -1.91 -6.89
CA LEU A 434 -6.61 -2.88 -5.88
C LEU A 434 -7.92 -2.38 -5.27
N MET A 435 -8.94 -3.22 -5.14
CA MET A 435 -10.04 -2.94 -4.23
C MET A 435 -9.92 -3.87 -3.03
N ARG A 436 -10.04 -3.32 -1.83
CA ARG A 436 -10.14 -4.08 -0.58
C ARG A 436 -11.51 -3.86 0.00
N THR A 437 -12.17 -4.92 0.42
CA THR A 437 -13.51 -4.87 1.00
C THR A 437 -13.48 -5.51 2.38
N LYS A 438 -14.09 -4.85 3.36
CA LYS A 438 -14.16 -5.31 4.76
C LYS A 438 -15.56 -5.12 5.30
N ILE A 439 -15.93 -5.92 6.29
CA ILE A 439 -17.20 -5.74 7.00
C ILE A 439 -17.28 -4.33 7.59
N ALA A 440 -18.45 -3.69 7.52
CA ALA A 440 -18.63 -2.29 7.88
C ALA A 440 -18.35 -1.99 9.36
N SER A 441 -18.48 -3.00 10.22
CA SER A 441 -18.16 -2.94 11.65
C SER A 441 -16.66 -3.08 11.97
N SER A 442 -15.83 -3.47 11.00
CA SER A 442 -14.38 -3.65 11.22
C SER A 442 -13.63 -2.33 11.05
N ASP A 443 -12.92 -1.92 12.09
CA ASP A 443 -12.03 -0.77 12.05
C ASP A 443 -10.79 -1.04 11.18
N GLU A 444 -10.27 -2.26 11.19
CA GLU A 444 -9.06 -2.66 10.45
C GLU A 444 -9.37 -3.22 9.04
N GLY A 445 -8.44 -3.05 8.09
CA GLY A 445 -8.65 -3.35 6.66
C GLY A 445 -7.54 -4.15 5.96
N GLY A 446 -6.56 -4.69 6.71
CA GLY A 446 -5.50 -5.50 6.12
C GLY A 446 -6.00 -6.88 5.66
N VAL A 447 -5.80 -7.22 4.38
CA VAL A 447 -6.08 -8.58 3.86
C VAL A 447 -5.12 -9.61 4.47
N ALA A 448 -3.82 -9.29 4.48
CA ALA A 448 -2.79 -10.13 5.09
C ALA A 448 -3.00 -10.31 6.61
N ALA A 449 -3.55 -9.29 7.27
CA ALA A 449 -3.92 -9.32 8.69
C ALA A 449 -5.26 -10.03 8.97
N GLY A 450 -6.01 -10.42 7.92
CA GLY A 450 -7.24 -11.21 8.04
C GLY A 450 -8.54 -10.42 8.19
N PHE A 451 -8.50 -9.08 8.13
CA PHE A 451 -9.68 -8.22 8.34
C PHE A 451 -10.46 -7.92 7.06
N ALA A 452 -9.78 -7.91 5.91
CA ALA A 452 -10.38 -7.63 4.61
C ALA A 452 -10.28 -8.82 3.65
N VAL A 453 -10.99 -8.70 2.54
CA VAL A 453 -10.88 -9.55 1.36
C VAL A 453 -10.44 -8.70 0.16
N LEU A 454 -9.84 -9.35 -0.84
CA LEU A 454 -9.58 -8.72 -2.13
C LEU A 454 -10.88 -8.60 -2.93
N ASP A 455 -10.99 -7.54 -3.70
CA ASP A 455 -12.18 -7.23 -4.50
C ASP A 455 -11.73 -6.59 -5.83
N SER A 456 -12.68 -6.38 -6.75
CA SER A 456 -12.50 -5.49 -7.89
C SER A 456 -13.61 -4.44 -7.91
N VAL A 457 -13.59 -3.60 -8.94
CA VAL A 457 -14.55 -2.51 -9.08
C VAL A 457 -15.61 -2.83 -10.14
N TYR A 458 -16.85 -2.48 -9.86
CA TYR A 458 -17.91 -2.35 -10.86
C TYR A 458 -18.23 -0.87 -11.05
N LEU A 459 -17.83 -0.30 -12.19
CA LEU A 459 -18.07 1.12 -12.46
C LEU A 459 -19.56 1.39 -12.61
N THR A 460 -20.09 2.38 -11.90
CA THR A 460 -21.50 2.82 -11.93
C THR A 460 -21.68 4.12 -12.64
#